data_AF-A0AAW6RJ35-F1
#
_entry.id   AF-A0AAW6RJ35-F1
#
_cell.length_a   1.000
_cell.length_b   1.000
_cell.length_c   1.000
_cell.angle_alpha   90.00
_cell.angle_beta   90.00
_cell.angle_gamma   90.00
#
_symmetry.space_group_name_H-M   'P 1'
#
loop_
_entity.id
_entity.type
_entity.pdbx_description
1 polymer ?
#
loop_
_entity_poly.entity_id
_entity_poly.type
_entity_poly.pdbx_seq_one_letter_code
_entity_poly.pdbx_strand_id
1 'polypeptide(L)'
;MSYTTQGHTKKESNVLESKEYEYNAAERLIRYASTEQGQSGPQIEASYRHDPFGRRIAKTVRQGQNTRTTHYIYSEQGLMAEADEKEQMTKAYGFNPVAAQLGLFTQA
;
A
#
# COMPACT_ATOMS: atom_id res chain seq x y z
N MET A 1 18.38 3.55 -14.04
CA MET A 1 17.86 3.35 -12.67
C MET A 1 18.72 4.15 -11.70
N SER A 2 18.16 4.57 -10.57
CA SER A 2 18.86 5.29 -9.50
C SER A 2 18.42 4.79 -8.13
N TYR A 3 19.28 4.93 -7.14
CA TYR A 3 19.11 4.37 -5.81
C TYR A 3 19.32 5.43 -4.72
N THR A 4 18.73 5.20 -3.54
CA THR A 4 19.04 5.92 -2.30
C THR A 4 20.42 5.52 -1.79
N THR A 5 20.94 6.27 -0.81
CA THR A 5 22.21 5.92 -0.14
C THR A 5 22.14 4.59 0.62
N GLN A 6 20.94 4.14 0.97
CA GLN A 6 20.66 2.85 1.62
C GLN A 6 20.45 1.71 0.60
N GLY A 7 20.54 1.98 -0.70
CA GLY A 7 20.39 0.97 -1.76
C GLY A 7 18.97 0.72 -2.26
N HIS A 8 17.94 1.36 -1.70
CA HIS A 8 16.58 1.28 -2.23
C HIS A 8 16.46 1.95 -3.59
N THR A 9 15.68 1.37 -4.52
CA THR A 9 15.37 1.99 -5.81
C THR A 9 14.67 3.32 -5.60
N LYS A 10 15.24 4.43 -6.07
CA LYS A 10 14.63 5.77 -6.03
C LYS A 10 13.84 6.07 -7.30
N LYS A 11 14.39 5.69 -8.44
CA LYS A 11 13.75 5.89 -9.75
C LYS A 11 14.20 4.83 -10.74
N GLU A 12 13.24 4.33 -11.50
CA GLU A 12 13.48 3.46 -12.65
C GLU A 12 12.63 3.92 -13.81
N SER A 13 13.12 3.73 -15.03
CA SER A 13 12.39 4.13 -16.24
C SER A 13 12.71 3.13 -17.34
N ASN A 14 11.73 2.87 -18.19
CA ASN A 14 11.87 2.11 -19.43
C ASN A 14 11.25 2.93 -20.58
N VAL A 15 11.07 2.31 -21.74
CA VAL A 15 10.49 3.00 -22.92
C VAL A 15 9.01 3.33 -22.77
N LEU A 16 8.30 2.71 -21.81
CA LEU A 16 6.85 2.87 -21.61
C LEU A 16 6.52 3.78 -20.42
N GLU A 17 7.31 3.74 -19.34
CA GLU A 17 6.99 4.42 -18.09
C GLU A 17 8.24 4.80 -17.27
N SER A 18 8.03 5.74 -16.35
CA SER A 18 8.96 6.10 -15.28
C SER A 18 8.28 5.91 -13.93
N LYS A 19 8.93 5.17 -13.03
CA LYS A 19 8.51 4.94 -11.64
C LYS A 19 9.44 5.65 -10.67
N GLU A 20 8.86 6.29 -9.67
CA GLU A 20 9.55 6.99 -8.61
C GLU A 20 9.10 6.49 -7.25
N TYR A 21 10.04 6.41 -6.32
CA TYR A 21 9.84 5.84 -4.99
C TYR A 21 10.50 6.76 -3.95
N GLU A 22 9.80 6.99 -2.85
CA GLU A 22 10.32 7.75 -1.71
C GLU A 22 10.19 6.95 -0.43
N TYR A 23 11.20 7.08 0.43
CA TYR A 23 11.32 6.34 1.67
C TYR A 23 11.47 7.32 2.83
N ASN A 24 10.92 6.97 3.99
CA ASN A 24 11.18 7.73 5.21
C ASN A 24 12.54 7.35 5.83
N ALA A 25 12.91 8.04 6.92
CA ALA A 25 14.17 7.80 7.63
C ALA A 25 14.29 6.39 8.25
N ALA A 26 13.17 5.67 8.42
CA ALA A 26 13.15 4.27 8.84
C ALA A 26 13.14 3.30 7.65
N GLU A 27 13.52 3.77 6.45
CA GLU A 27 13.65 2.99 5.22
C GLU A 27 12.33 2.40 4.70
N ARG A 28 11.18 2.95 5.12
CA ARG A 28 9.85 2.49 4.71
C ARG A 28 9.36 3.31 3.52
N LEU A 29 8.85 2.65 2.48
CA LEU A 29 8.27 3.29 1.30
C LEU A 29 7.07 4.17 1.71
N ILE A 30 7.12 5.47 1.44
CA ILE A 30 6.05 6.43 1.77
C ILE A 30 5.35 7.01 0.53
N ARG A 31 6.00 6.97 -0.64
CA ARG A 31 5.39 7.37 -1.91
C ARG A 31 5.85 6.49 -3.05
N TYR A 32 4.93 6.20 -3.95
CA TYR A 32 5.15 5.61 -5.25
C TYR A 32 4.45 6.45 -6.30
N ALA A 33 5.09 6.68 -7.45
CA ALA A 33 4.47 7.36 -8.58
C ALA A 33 4.88 6.69 -9.89
N SER A 34 3.92 6.45 -10.81
CA SER A 34 4.20 6.01 -12.19
C SER A 34 3.68 7.02 -13.20
N THR A 35 4.53 7.36 -14.16
CA THR A 35 4.28 8.29 -15.26
C THR A 35 4.53 7.56 -16.58
N GLU A 36 3.51 7.42 -17.41
CA GLU A 36 3.65 6.87 -18.76
C GLU A 36 4.45 7.83 -19.66
N GLN A 37 5.11 7.29 -20.68
CA GLN A 37 5.89 8.07 -21.64
C GLN A 37 5.00 9.14 -22.30
N GLY A 38 5.51 10.38 -22.37
CA GLY A 38 4.79 11.50 -22.97
C GLY A 38 3.76 12.18 -22.06
N GLN A 39 3.52 11.65 -20.86
CA GLN A 39 2.68 12.31 -19.86
C GLN A 39 3.48 13.34 -19.07
N SER A 40 2.85 14.46 -18.74
CA SER A 40 3.45 15.55 -17.95
C SER A 40 3.45 15.28 -16.43
N GLY A 41 2.75 14.24 -15.97
CA GLY A 41 2.67 13.89 -14.57
C GLY A 41 2.18 12.46 -14.32
N PRO A 42 2.27 11.99 -13.06
CA PRO A 42 1.98 10.62 -12.71
C PRO A 42 0.49 10.29 -12.89
N GLN A 43 0.25 9.18 -13.59
CA GLN A 43 -1.09 8.63 -13.78
C GLN A 43 -1.52 7.80 -12.57
N ILE A 44 -0.56 7.20 -11.88
CA ILE A 44 -0.77 6.49 -10.61
C ILE A 44 0.16 7.08 -9.58
N GLU A 45 -0.39 7.44 -8.43
CA GLU A 45 0.37 7.83 -7.25
C GLU A 45 -0.19 7.10 -6.03
N ALA A 46 0.69 6.51 -5.22
CA ALA A 46 0.31 5.89 -3.96
C ALA A 46 1.11 6.50 -2.82
N SER A 47 0.43 6.85 -1.72
CA SER A 47 1.05 7.29 -0.48
C SER A 47 0.74 6.32 0.65
N TYR A 48 1.70 6.15 1.56
CA TYR A 48 1.65 5.15 2.61
C TYR A 48 1.95 5.79 3.97
N ARG A 49 1.14 5.45 4.98
CA ARG A 49 1.42 5.80 6.37
C ARG A 49 1.73 4.54 7.17
N HIS A 50 2.70 4.64 8.07
CA HIS A 50 3.14 3.54 8.91
C HIS A 50 3.04 3.93 10.38
N ASP A 51 2.75 2.95 11.24
CA ASP A 51 2.89 3.09 12.68
C ASP A 51 4.37 2.91 13.13
N PRO A 52 4.71 3.13 14.41
CA PRO A 52 6.07 2.94 14.91
C PRO A 52 6.62 1.52 14.67
N PHE A 53 5.76 0.49 14.78
CA PHE A 53 6.11 -0.91 14.52
C PHE A 53 6.36 -1.22 13.03
N GLY A 54 6.09 -0.27 12.13
CA GLY A 54 6.30 -0.42 10.69
C GLY A 54 5.16 -1.07 9.95
N ARG A 55 4.02 -1.26 10.61
CA ARG A 55 2.80 -1.73 9.96
C ARG A 55 2.19 -0.57 9.18
N ARG A 56 1.76 -0.83 7.96
CA ARG A 56 1.07 0.16 7.14
C ARG A 56 -0.34 0.39 7.67
N ILE A 57 -0.63 1.58 8.18
CA ILE A 57 -1.95 1.93 8.75
C ILE A 57 -2.87 2.64 7.74
N ALA A 58 -2.32 3.18 6.65
CA ALA A 58 -3.11 3.73 5.56
C ALA A 58 -2.37 3.61 4.21
N LYS A 59 -3.14 3.42 3.14
CA LYS A 59 -2.71 3.51 1.76
C LYS A 59 -3.69 4.40 1.00
N THR A 60 -3.23 5.46 0.36
CA THR A 60 -4.04 6.27 -0.55
C THR A 60 -3.51 6.08 -1.96
N VAL A 61 -4.37 5.71 -2.90
CA VAL A 61 -4.03 5.59 -4.33
C VAL A 61 -4.83 6.60 -5.11
N ARG A 62 -4.13 7.46 -5.86
CA ARG A 62 -4.70 8.38 -6.84
C ARG A 62 -4.41 7.85 -8.23
N GLN A 63 -5.46 7.61 -9.02
CA GLN A 63 -5.39 7.23 -10.42
C GLN A 63 -6.27 8.18 -11.24
N GLY A 64 -5.63 9.07 -12.01
CA GLY A 64 -6.35 10.19 -12.64
C GLY A 64 -7.07 11.05 -11.59
N GLN A 65 -8.40 11.16 -11.72
CA GLN A 65 -9.26 11.89 -10.77
C GLN A 65 -9.76 11.01 -9.61
N ASN A 66 -9.59 9.69 -9.70
CA ASN A 66 -10.07 8.78 -8.67
C ASN A 66 -9.03 8.69 -7.55
N THR A 67 -9.48 8.88 -6.30
CA THR A 67 -8.66 8.67 -5.11
C THR A 67 -9.37 7.69 -4.20
N ARG A 68 -8.65 6.67 -3.74
CA ARG A 68 -9.16 5.68 -2.78
C ARG A 68 -8.19 5.54 -1.63
N THR A 69 -8.73 5.54 -0.41
CA THR A 69 -7.94 5.28 0.79
C THR A 69 -8.36 3.96 1.41
N THR A 70 -7.39 3.17 1.83
CA THR A 70 -7.59 1.96 2.62
C THR A 70 -6.91 2.14 3.96
N HIS A 71 -7.68 2.04 5.03
CA HIS A 71 -7.21 2.00 6.41
C HIS A 71 -7.02 0.56 6.83
N TYR A 72 -5.93 0.28 7.54
CA TYR A 72 -5.59 -1.06 8.01
C TYR A 72 -5.68 -1.11 9.53
N ILE A 73 -6.52 -2.00 10.04
CA ILE A 73 -6.83 -2.13 11.47
C ILE A 73 -6.13 -3.38 11.98
N TYR A 74 -5.30 -3.24 13.00
CA TYR A 74 -4.46 -4.31 13.54
C TYR A 74 -4.80 -4.63 15.00
N SER A 75 -4.70 -5.90 15.36
CA SER A 75 -4.50 -6.35 16.75
C SER A 75 -3.02 -6.55 17.04
N GLU A 76 -2.72 -7.07 18.24
CA GLU A 76 -1.39 -7.58 18.56
C GLU A 76 -0.99 -8.80 17.69
N GLN A 77 -1.97 -9.57 17.21
CA GLN A 77 -1.74 -10.81 16.48
C GLN A 77 -1.61 -10.61 14.96
N GLY A 78 -2.10 -9.48 14.42
CA GLY A 78 -2.01 -9.20 12.99
C GLY A 78 -3.07 -8.25 12.45
N LEU A 79 -3.18 -8.19 11.12
CA LEU A 79 -4.21 -7.41 10.42
C LEU A 79 -5.58 -8.04 10.68
N MET A 80 -6.52 -7.24 11.17
CA MET A 80 -7.90 -7.67 11.46
C MET A 80 -8.91 -7.16 10.45
N ALA A 81 -8.69 -6.00 9.83
CA ALA A 81 -9.66 -5.45 8.90
C ALA A 81 -9.04 -4.40 7.96
N GLU A 82 -9.73 -4.18 6.85
CA GLU A 82 -9.55 -3.04 5.95
C GLU A 82 -10.82 -2.17 5.96
N ALA A 83 -10.67 -0.85 6.02
CA ALA A 83 -11.76 0.10 5.91
C ALA A 83 -11.52 1.11 4.78
N ASP A 84 -12.60 1.63 4.20
CA ASP A 84 -12.54 2.68 3.18
C ASP A 84 -12.34 4.08 3.78
N GLU A 85 -12.30 5.11 2.92
CA GLU A 85 -12.17 6.50 3.32
C GLU A 85 -13.29 7.04 4.24
N LYS A 86 -14.42 6.34 4.37
CA LYS A 86 -15.53 6.67 5.28
C LYS A 86 -15.48 5.85 6.56
N GLU A 87 -14.36 5.18 6.83
CA GLU A 87 -14.15 4.28 7.96
C GLU A 87 -15.11 3.08 7.95
N GLN A 88 -15.72 2.77 6.79
CA GLN A 88 -16.58 1.61 6.66
C GLN A 88 -15.71 0.39 6.40
N MET A 89 -15.89 -0.66 7.22
CA MET A 89 -15.17 -1.91 7.00
C MET A 89 -15.54 -2.50 5.64
N THR A 90 -14.52 -2.76 4.83
CA THR A 90 -14.63 -3.37 3.51
C THR A 90 -14.20 -4.82 3.51
N LYS A 91 -13.32 -5.21 4.45
CA LYS A 91 -12.91 -6.60 4.69
C LYS A 91 -12.63 -6.80 6.17
N ALA A 92 -12.95 -7.98 6.67
CA ALA A 92 -12.57 -8.42 8.00
C ALA A 92 -11.80 -9.74 7.90
N TYR A 93 -10.74 -9.85 8.68
CA TYR A 93 -9.87 -11.00 8.81
C TYR A 93 -10.03 -11.54 10.23
N GLY A 94 -10.75 -12.65 10.36
CA GLY A 94 -10.91 -13.38 11.61
C GLY A 94 -10.24 -14.74 11.53
N PHE A 95 -9.65 -15.18 12.64
CA PHE A 95 -9.32 -16.59 12.82
C PHE A 95 -10.64 -17.36 13.02
N ASN A 96 -11.00 -18.23 12.08
CA ASN A 96 -12.12 -19.16 12.26
C ASN A 96 -11.57 -20.52 12.75
N PRO A 97 -11.64 -20.82 14.07
CA PRO A 97 -11.13 -22.09 14.60
C PRO A 97 -11.85 -23.33 14.05
N VAL A 98 -13.09 -23.19 13.56
CA VAL A 98 -13.87 -24.29 12.97
C VAL A 98 -13.46 -24.55 11.51
N ALA A 99 -13.17 -23.50 10.74
CA ALA A 99 -12.62 -23.62 9.39
C ALA A 99 -11.22 -24.26 9.37
N ALA A 100 -10.40 -23.98 10.39
CA ALA A 100 -9.08 -24.59 10.55
C ALA A 100 -9.15 -26.10 10.81
N GLN A 101 -10.21 -26.59 11.47
CA GLN A 101 -10.45 -28.03 11.66
C GLN A 101 -11.06 -28.72 10.44
N LEU A 102 -11.71 -27.98 9.54
CA LEU A 102 -12.38 -28.51 8.34
C LEU A 102 -11.63 -28.24 7.02
N GLY A 103 -10.49 -27.54 7.05
CA GLY A 103 -9.66 -27.29 5.87
C GLY A 103 -10.25 -26.33 4.84
N LEU A 104 -11.24 -25.52 5.21
CA LEU A 104 -11.94 -24.62 4.29
C LEU A 104 -11.71 -23.16 4.69
N PHE A 105 -10.73 -22.49 4.08
CA PHE A 105 -10.60 -21.04 4.24
C PHE A 105 -11.71 -20.34 3.45
N THR A 106 -12.65 -19.66 4.12
CA THR A 106 -13.64 -18.79 3.47
C THR A 106 -13.29 -17.33 3.67
N GLN A 107 -13.15 -16.58 2.57
CA GLN A 107 -13.32 -15.12 2.55
C GLN A 107 -14.80 -14.82 2.82
N ALA A 108 -15.07 -13.83 3.67
CA ALA A 108 -16.39 -13.23 3.85
C ALA A 108 -16.38 -11.84 3.18
#